data_AF-A0A377DHK9-F1
#
_entry.id   AF-A0A377DHK9-F1
#
_cell.length_a   1.000
_cell.length_b   1.000
_cell.length_c   1.000
_cell.angle_alpha   90.00
_cell.angle_beta   90.00
_cell.angle_gamma   90.00
#
_symmetry.space_group_name_H-M   'P 1'
#
loop_
_entity.id
_entity.type
_entity.pdbx_description
1 polymer ?
#
loop_
_entity_poly.entity_id
_entity_poly.type
_entity_poly.pdbx_seq_one_letter_code
_entity_poly.pdbx_strand_id
1 'polypeptide(L)'
;MHCVARSALHSLPLAVREWIAQVNTEKNILSLLLHPRLGAVIQQMLEMPGHAWTVESLASIAHMSRASFAQLFRDVSGTTPLAVLTKLRLQIAAQMFSRETLPVVVIAESVGYASESSFHKALSASLVVPRENIGKGSDSLHPE
;
A
#
# COMPACT_ATOMS: atom_id res chain seq x y z
N MET A 1 -40.58 10.36 -19.36
CA MET A 1 -41.00 10.02 -17.99
C MET A 1 -41.88 8.78 -18.03
N HIS A 2 -41.31 7.58 -17.86
CA HIS A 2 -41.98 6.31 -17.49
C HIS A 2 -40.84 5.42 -16.97
N CYS A 3 -40.60 5.40 -15.66
CA CYS A 3 -41.13 4.43 -14.69
C CYS A 3 -40.47 3.06 -14.83
N VAL A 4 -39.52 2.82 -13.94
CA VAL A 4 -38.80 1.58 -13.68
C VAL A 4 -39.80 0.49 -13.28
N ALA A 5 -39.82 -0.62 -14.00
CA ALA A 5 -39.96 -1.95 -13.43
C ALA A 5 -39.84 -2.98 -14.55
N ARG A 6 -38.76 -3.77 -14.51
CA ARG A 6 -38.73 -5.24 -14.74
C ARG A 6 -37.42 -5.69 -15.39
N SER A 7 -36.35 -5.78 -14.58
CA SER A 7 -35.25 -6.77 -14.71
C SER A 7 -34.15 -6.53 -13.66
N ALA A 8 -34.55 -6.35 -12.39
CA ALA A 8 -33.65 -6.06 -11.29
C ALA A 8 -33.08 -7.33 -10.62
N LEU A 9 -32.55 -8.29 -11.39
CA LEU A 9 -31.89 -9.48 -10.80
C LEU A 9 -30.56 -9.88 -11.45
N HIS A 10 -30.08 -9.17 -12.48
CA HIS A 10 -28.75 -9.44 -13.08
C HIS A 10 -27.83 -8.21 -13.16
N SER A 11 -28.25 -7.05 -12.61
CA SER A 11 -27.54 -5.78 -12.80
C SER A 11 -26.40 -5.52 -11.80
N LEU A 12 -26.44 -6.13 -10.60
CA LEU A 12 -25.40 -5.94 -9.59
C LEU A 12 -23.98 -6.31 -10.06
N PRO A 13 -23.73 -7.48 -10.70
CA PRO A 13 -22.38 -7.80 -11.16
C PRO A 13 -21.88 -6.88 -12.29
N LEU A 14 -22.77 -6.38 -13.16
CA LEU A 14 -22.38 -5.45 -14.22
C LEU A 14 -22.06 -4.06 -13.68
N ALA A 15 -22.82 -3.57 -12.70
CA ALA A 15 -22.53 -2.30 -12.03
C ALA A 15 -21.21 -2.35 -11.25
N VAL A 16 -20.92 -3.47 -10.58
CA VAL A 16 -19.62 -3.69 -9.91
C VAL A 16 -18.49 -3.77 -10.93
N ARG A 17 -18.67 -4.47 -12.05
CA ARG A 17 -17.64 -4.53 -13.13
C ARG A 17 -17.35 -3.16 -13.72
N GLU A 18 -18.38 -2.36 -13.98
CA GLU A 18 -18.23 -1.01 -14.52
C GLU A 18 -17.52 -0.09 -13.50
N TRP A 19 -17.93 -0.15 -12.24
CA TRP A 19 -17.29 0.62 -11.18
C TRP A 19 -15.83 0.22 -10.94
N ILE A 20 -15.51 -1.09 -10.97
CA ILE A 20 -14.13 -1.60 -10.90
C ILE A 20 -13.32 -1.13 -12.12
N ALA A 21 -13.91 -1.12 -13.32
CA ALA A 21 -13.26 -0.61 -14.53
C ALA A 21 -12.96 0.89 -14.43
N GLN A 22 -13.80 1.65 -13.75
CA GLN A 22 -13.60 3.08 -13.52
C GLN A 22 -12.50 3.35 -12.47
N VAL A 23 -12.46 2.56 -11.39
CA VAL A 23 -11.37 2.55 -10.38
C VAL A 23 -10.02 2.13 -10.99
N ASN A 24 -10.03 1.38 -12.09
CA ASN A 24 -8.84 0.94 -12.82
C ASN A 24 -8.12 2.10 -13.57
N THR A 25 -8.76 3.27 -13.68
CA THR A 25 -8.19 4.43 -14.41
C THR A 25 -7.21 5.24 -13.54
N GLU A 26 -7.40 5.21 -12.22
CA GLU A 26 -6.48 5.82 -11.26
C GLU A 26 -5.35 4.83 -10.93
N LYS A 27 -4.12 5.33 -10.85
CA LYS A 27 -2.90 4.54 -10.60
C LYS A 27 -2.92 3.94 -9.18
N ASN A 28 -3.56 2.79 -9.04
CA ASN A 28 -3.97 2.21 -7.76
C ASN A 28 -3.42 0.80 -7.54
N ILE A 29 -3.46 0.32 -6.29
CA ILE A 29 -3.03 -1.04 -5.96
C ILE A 29 -3.93 -2.13 -6.58
N LEU A 30 -5.20 -1.81 -6.85
CA LEU A 30 -6.13 -2.73 -7.50
C LEU A 30 -5.73 -2.98 -8.96
N SER A 31 -5.26 -1.95 -9.66
CA SER A 31 -4.74 -2.08 -11.02
C SER A 31 -3.51 -3.00 -11.07
N LEU A 32 -2.66 -2.99 -10.03
CA LEU A 32 -1.55 -3.93 -9.91
C LEU A 32 -2.02 -5.37 -9.72
N LEU A 33 -3.03 -5.60 -8.87
CA LEU A 33 -3.59 -6.93 -8.61
C LEU A 33 -4.27 -7.54 -9.85
N LEU A 34 -4.96 -6.71 -10.63
CA LEU A 34 -5.65 -7.14 -11.85
C LEU A 34 -4.71 -7.32 -13.05
N HIS A 35 -3.48 -6.83 -12.97
CA HIS A 35 -2.52 -6.93 -14.08
C HIS A 35 -1.92 -8.34 -14.16
N PRO A 36 -1.93 -9.00 -15.33
CA PRO A 36 -1.59 -10.43 -15.46
C PRO A 36 -0.19 -10.81 -14.98
N ARG A 37 0.78 -9.89 -15.08
CA ARG A 37 2.17 -10.12 -14.62
C ARG A 37 2.47 -9.54 -13.24
N LEU A 38 1.75 -8.51 -12.81
CA LEU A 38 2.04 -7.81 -11.55
C LEU A 38 1.18 -8.34 -10.41
N GLY A 39 0.02 -8.93 -10.71
CA GLY A 39 -0.85 -9.55 -9.72
C GLY A 39 -0.14 -10.66 -8.94
N ALA A 40 0.59 -11.54 -9.64
CA ALA A 40 1.40 -12.58 -8.99
C ALA A 40 2.46 -11.98 -8.04
N VAL A 41 3.06 -10.85 -8.41
CA VAL A 41 4.05 -10.15 -7.56
C VAL A 41 3.38 -9.60 -6.30
N ILE A 42 2.23 -8.92 -6.44
CA ILE A 42 1.50 -8.38 -5.29
C ILE A 42 0.98 -9.49 -4.38
N GLN A 43 0.49 -10.59 -4.96
CA GLN A 43 0.07 -11.76 -4.20
C GLN A 43 1.23 -12.30 -3.34
N GLN A 44 2.43 -12.44 -3.91
CA GLN A 44 3.62 -12.87 -3.15
C GLN A 44 4.01 -11.88 -2.05
N MET A 45 3.87 -10.58 -2.28
CA MET A 45 4.10 -9.57 -1.24
C MET A 45 3.08 -9.67 -0.09
N LEU A 46 1.83 -10.01 -0.38
CA LEU A 46 0.76 -10.19 0.60
C LEU A 46 0.91 -11.48 1.40
N GLU A 47 1.34 -12.56 0.75
CA GLU A 47 1.58 -13.86 1.38
C GLU A 47 2.81 -13.84 2.30
N MET A 48 3.89 -13.17 1.88
CA MET A 48 5.15 -13.10 2.61
C MET A 48 5.61 -11.66 2.80
N PRO A 49 4.90 -10.85 3.62
CA PRO A 49 5.26 -9.45 3.85
C PRO A 49 6.63 -9.31 4.53
N GLY A 50 7.00 -10.27 5.39
CA GLY A 50 8.27 -10.29 6.12
C GLY A 50 9.51 -10.61 5.27
N HIS A 51 9.35 -11.11 4.05
CA HIS A 51 10.47 -11.47 3.21
C HIS A 51 11.28 -10.24 2.76
N ALA A 52 12.60 -10.39 2.60
CA ALA A 52 13.52 -9.32 2.20
C ALA A 52 13.44 -9.04 0.68
N TRP A 53 12.25 -8.65 0.21
CA TRP A 53 11.98 -8.39 -1.20
C TRP A 53 12.90 -7.30 -1.76
N THR A 54 13.53 -7.61 -2.89
CA THR A 54 14.26 -6.65 -3.71
C THR A 54 13.53 -6.42 -5.04
N VAL A 55 13.85 -5.33 -5.74
CA VAL A 55 13.28 -5.11 -7.08
C VAL A 55 13.62 -6.25 -8.04
N GLU A 56 14.79 -6.88 -7.85
CA GLU A 56 15.24 -8.02 -8.66
C GLU A 56 14.45 -9.30 -8.36
N SER A 57 14.24 -9.66 -7.10
CA SER A 57 13.44 -10.83 -6.73
C SER A 57 11.99 -10.71 -7.22
N LEU A 58 11.43 -9.50 -7.15
CA LEU A 58 10.08 -9.21 -7.64
C LEU A 58 9.99 -9.25 -9.17
N ALA A 59 11.02 -8.74 -9.86
CA ALA A 59 11.10 -8.83 -11.32
C ALA A 59 11.22 -10.28 -11.80
N SER A 60 11.92 -11.13 -11.03
CA SER A 60 12.01 -12.57 -11.31
C SER A 60 10.64 -13.26 -11.27
N ILE A 61 9.78 -12.91 -10.30
CA ILE A 61 8.40 -13.43 -10.21
C ILE A 61 7.58 -13.01 -11.44
N ALA A 62 7.77 -11.78 -11.93
CA ALA A 62 7.10 -11.28 -13.13
C ALA A 62 7.70 -11.82 -14.45
N HIS A 63 8.78 -12.61 -14.40
CA HIS A 63 9.58 -13.05 -15.55
C HIS A 63 10.07 -11.87 -16.42
N MET A 64 10.56 -10.81 -15.76
CA MET A 64 11.00 -9.58 -16.41
C MET A 64 12.40 -9.17 -15.96
N SER A 65 13.10 -8.41 -16.81
CA SER A 65 14.31 -7.72 -16.37
C SER A 65 13.98 -6.69 -15.28
N ARG A 66 14.93 -6.40 -14.39
CA ARG A 66 14.78 -5.40 -13.32
C ARG A 66 14.30 -4.04 -13.84
N ALA A 67 14.87 -3.58 -14.95
CA ALA A 67 14.54 -2.28 -15.54
C ALA A 67 13.13 -2.26 -16.14
N SER A 68 12.78 -3.27 -16.94
CA SER A 68 11.45 -3.40 -17.55
C SER A 68 10.36 -3.53 -16.48
N PHE A 69 10.61 -4.31 -15.43
CA PHE A 69 9.69 -4.46 -14.30
C PHE A 69 9.47 -3.13 -13.59
N ALA A 70 10.55 -2.43 -13.21
CA ALA A 70 10.44 -1.17 -12.49
C ALA A 70 9.70 -0.09 -13.31
N GLN A 71 9.89 -0.08 -14.63
CA GLN A 71 9.18 0.83 -15.52
C GLN A 71 7.68 0.49 -15.59
N LEU A 72 7.35 -0.76 -15.93
CA LEU A 72 5.96 -1.22 -16.01
C LEU A 72 5.21 -0.98 -14.69
N PHE A 73 5.86 -1.26 -13.56
CA PHE A 73 5.27 -1.06 -12.25
C PHE A 73 4.91 0.41 -11.99
N ARG A 74 5.78 1.35 -12.36
CA ARG A 74 5.49 2.79 -12.25
C ARG A 74 4.39 3.24 -13.20
N ASP A 75 4.35 2.67 -14.41
CA ASP A 75 3.34 3.01 -15.40
C ASP A 75 1.93 2.60 -14.91
N VAL A 76 1.81 1.43 -14.30
CA VAL A 76 0.55 0.89 -13.76
C VAL A 76 0.17 1.52 -12.40
N SER A 77 1.11 1.65 -11.46
CA SER A 77 0.80 2.06 -10.07
C SER A 77 1.14 3.50 -9.72
N GLY A 78 1.91 4.21 -10.55
CA GLY A 78 2.37 5.57 -10.27
C GLY A 78 3.46 5.66 -9.19
N THR A 79 3.87 4.54 -8.62
CA THR A 79 4.83 4.45 -7.50
C THR A 79 5.84 3.33 -7.74
N THR A 80 6.84 3.22 -6.87
CA THR A 80 7.83 2.14 -6.92
C THR A 80 7.33 0.86 -6.25
N PRO A 81 7.86 -0.33 -6.63
CA PRO A 81 7.50 -1.60 -5.99
C PRO A 81 7.71 -1.60 -4.47
N LEU A 82 8.83 -1.06 -4.00
CA LEU A 82 9.16 -1.04 -2.57
C LEU A 82 8.29 -0.06 -1.78
N ALA A 83 7.85 1.05 -2.38
CA ALA A 83 6.90 1.94 -1.73
C ALA A 83 5.52 1.30 -1.55
N VAL A 84 5.07 0.50 -2.53
CA VAL A 84 3.85 -0.30 -2.40
C VAL A 84 4.01 -1.37 -1.31
N LEU A 85 5.15 -2.06 -1.28
CA LEU A 85 5.44 -3.05 -0.23
C LEU A 85 5.40 -2.42 1.17
N THR A 86 5.99 -1.23 1.37
CA THR A 86 5.91 -0.51 2.64
C THR A 86 4.47 -0.25 3.06
N LYS A 87 3.60 0.19 2.13
CA LYS A 87 2.18 0.41 2.43
C LYS A 87 1.48 -0.89 2.85
N LEU A 88 1.73 -1.99 2.12
CA LEU A 88 1.18 -3.30 2.44
C LEU A 88 1.58 -3.76 3.85
N ARG A 89 2.87 -3.67 4.17
CA ARG A 89 3.40 -4.04 5.49
C ARG A 89 2.73 -3.29 6.63
N LEU A 90 2.53 -1.98 6.46
CA LEU A 90 1.90 -1.14 7.48
C LEU A 90 0.39 -1.43 7.61
N GLN A 91 -0.29 -1.73 6.51
CA GLN A 91 -1.70 -2.16 6.53
C GLN A 91 -1.87 -3.52 7.22
N ILE A 92 -0.97 -4.46 6.98
CA ILE A 92 -0.97 -5.77 7.64
C ILE A 92 -0.69 -5.60 9.14
N ALA A 93 0.32 -4.81 9.51
CA ALA A 93 0.60 -4.50 10.91
C ALA A 93 -0.61 -3.85 11.62
N ALA A 94 -1.30 -2.91 10.98
CA ALA A 94 -2.52 -2.29 11.51
C ALA A 94 -3.64 -3.31 11.77
N GLN A 95 -3.78 -4.30 10.89
CA GLN A 95 -4.73 -5.41 11.09
C GLN A 95 -4.32 -6.30 12.26
N MET A 96 -3.02 -6.59 12.43
CA MET A 96 -2.52 -7.37 13.56
C MET A 96 -2.77 -6.66 14.88
N PHE A 97 -2.51 -5.35 14.96
CA PHE A 97 -2.82 -4.55 16.16
C PHE A 97 -4.30 -4.57 16.54
N SER A 98 -5.19 -4.72 15.55
CA SER A 98 -6.64 -4.75 15.79
C SER A 98 -7.15 -6.12 16.27
N ARG A 99 -6.40 -7.20 16.00
CA ARG A 99 -6.81 -8.58 16.28
C ARG A 99 -6.16 -9.16 17.53
N GLU A 100 -4.93 -8.77 17.82
CA GLU A 100 -4.08 -9.42 18.81
C GLU A 100 -3.37 -8.40 19.69
N THR A 101 -3.11 -8.78 20.94
CA THR A 101 -2.32 -7.97 21.90
C THR A 101 -0.85 -8.39 21.87
N LEU A 102 -0.24 -8.39 20.67
CA LEU A 102 1.17 -8.69 20.51
C LEU A 102 2.04 -7.45 20.80
N PRO A 103 3.27 -7.63 21.33
CA PRO A 103 4.23 -6.54 21.41
C PRO A 103 4.56 -5.96 20.03
N VAL A 104 4.79 -4.65 19.97
CA VAL A 104 5.07 -3.92 18.72
C VAL A 104 6.29 -4.51 17.99
N VAL A 105 7.36 -4.87 18.71
CA VAL A 105 8.55 -5.54 18.14
C VAL A 105 8.20 -6.82 17.37
N VAL A 106 7.30 -7.66 17.90
CA VAL A 106 6.91 -8.93 17.28
C VAL A 106 6.16 -8.67 15.98
N ILE A 107 5.28 -7.67 15.96
CA ILE A 107 4.56 -7.26 14.75
C ILE A 107 5.50 -6.62 13.73
N ALA A 108 6.45 -5.80 14.18
CA ALA A 108 7.44 -5.18 13.30
C ALA A 108 8.32 -6.24 12.60
N GLU A 109 8.78 -7.25 13.33
CA GLU A 109 9.57 -8.35 12.78
C GLU A 109 8.75 -9.20 11.81
N SER A 110 7.49 -9.51 12.13
CA SER A 110 6.63 -10.35 11.27
C SER A 110 6.34 -9.71 9.91
N VAL A 111 6.25 -8.37 9.85
CA VAL A 111 6.09 -7.62 8.61
C VAL A 111 7.41 -7.18 7.97
N GLY A 112 8.56 -7.64 8.48
CA GLY A 112 9.86 -7.54 7.81
C GLY A 112 10.66 -6.28 8.14
N TYR A 113 10.44 -5.68 9.31
CA TYR A 113 11.27 -4.62 9.87
C TYR A 113 12.23 -5.19 10.92
N ALA A 114 13.51 -4.88 10.79
CA ALA A 114 14.55 -5.37 11.69
C ALA A 114 14.54 -4.72 13.09
N SER A 115 13.78 -3.64 13.28
CA SER A 115 13.66 -2.94 14.57
C SER A 115 12.37 -2.13 14.66
N GLU A 116 11.87 -1.95 15.89
CA GLU A 116 10.74 -1.05 16.18
C GLU A 116 10.97 0.38 15.65
N SER A 117 12.19 0.90 15.78
CA SER A 117 12.51 2.25 15.30
C SER A 117 12.37 2.38 13.78
N SER A 118 12.79 1.35 13.02
CA SER A 118 12.62 1.32 11.57
C SER A 118 11.14 1.24 11.16
N PHE A 119 10.35 0.49 11.93
CA PHE A 119 8.90 0.40 11.75
C PHE A 119 8.20 1.73 12.06
N HIS A 120 8.49 2.35 13.21
CA HIS A 120 7.93 3.66 13.58
C HIS A 120 8.25 4.76 12.57
N LYS A 121 9.47 4.75 12.01
CA LYS A 121 9.85 5.69 10.95
C LYS A 121 8.98 5.50 9.70
N ALA A 122 8.78 4.25 9.27
CA ALA A 122 7.93 3.95 8.13
C ALA A 122 6.45 4.28 8.40
N LEU A 123 5.95 3.94 9.58
CA LEU A 123 4.59 4.26 10.02
C LEU A 123 4.36 5.77 10.03
N SER A 124 5.26 6.54 10.64
CA SER A 124 5.20 8.00 10.69
C SER A 124 5.28 8.65 9.30
N ALA A 125 6.03 8.06 8.37
CA ALA A 125 6.09 8.55 6.99
C ALA A 125 4.80 8.25 6.21
N SER A 126 4.08 7.18 6.56
CA SER A 126 2.83 6.78 5.90
C SER A 126 1.61 7.53 6.44
N LEU A 127 1.60 7.80 7.75
CA LEU A 127 0.63 8.65 8.42
C LEU A 127 1.01 10.08 8.08
N VAL A 128 0.49 10.62 6.98
CA VAL A 128 0.63 12.04 6.67
C VAL A 128 -0.05 12.84 7.79
N VAL A 129 0.70 13.17 8.82
CA VAL A 129 0.39 14.24 9.77
C VAL A 129 1.21 15.42 9.28
N PRO A 130 0.59 16.46 8.72
CA PRO A 130 1.29 17.70 8.38
C PRO A 130 2.05 18.18 9.61
N ARG A 131 3.38 18.18 9.53
CA ARG A 131 4.25 18.77 10.57
C ARG A 131 4.26 20.28 10.37
N GLU A 132 3.11 20.92 10.56
CA GLU A 132 3.02 22.38 10.56
C GLU A 132 3.24 22.89 11.99
N ASN A 133 4.37 23.56 12.20
CA ASN A 133 4.74 24.41 13.35
C ASN A 133 4.86 23.77 14.75
N ILE A 134 5.98 23.09 14.99
CA ILE A 134 6.62 23.07 16.31
C ILE A 134 7.97 23.75 16.17
N GLY A 135 8.00 25.08 16.33
CA GLY A 135 9.27 25.82 16.38
C GLY A 135 9.22 27.25 15.86
N LYS A 136 8.50 28.14 16.56
CA LYS A 136 8.97 29.51 16.90
C LYS A 136 8.10 30.04 18.04
N GLY A 137 8.43 29.63 19.26
CA GLY A 137 7.92 30.21 20.49
C GLY A 137 8.97 29.97 21.58
N SER A 138 9.34 31.03 22.29
CA SER A 138 10.36 31.11 23.34
C SER A 138 11.82 31.03 22.89
N ASP A 139 12.38 32.18 22.50
CA ASP A 139 13.57 32.77 23.13
C ASP A 139 13.69 34.21 22.58
N SER A 140 13.17 35.25 23.22
CA SER A 140 13.87 35.91 24.33
C SER A 140 12.86 36.77 25.10
N LEU A 141 12.57 36.41 26.34
CA LEU A 141 12.11 37.36 27.35
C LEU A 141 13.01 37.16 28.55
N HIS A 142 13.85 38.15 28.84
CA HIS A 142 14.27 38.67 30.16
C HIS A 142 15.58 39.46 30.02
N PRO A 143 15.90 40.36 30.95
CA PRO A 143 15.10 41.44 31.54
C PRO A 143 15.86 42.78 31.52
N GLU A 144 15.19 43.84 31.98
CA GLU A 144 15.65 45.06 32.69
C GLU A 144 14.77 46.27 32.30
#